data_AF-A0A165B3V4-F1
#
_entry.id   AF-A0A165B3V4-F1
#
_cell.length_a   1.000
_cell.length_b   1.000
_cell.length_c   1.000
_cell.angle_alpha   90.00
_cell.angle_beta   90.00
_cell.angle_gamma   90.00
#
_symmetry.space_group_name_H-M   'P 1'
#
loop_
_entity.id
_entity.type
_entity.pdbx_description
1 polymer ?
#
loop_
_entity_poly.entity_id
_entity_poly.type
_entity_poly.pdbx_seq_one_letter_code
_entity_poly.pdbx_strand_id
1 'polypeptide(L)'
;MTGLNLHLGDSMGATLIGVLFSQLFYGCTCAQVLYYMWHYRKDRSSLRSLVAILWSMDTVATIVDIKIVWRYLVAGHANLSGHDVLFGDTSIEYSLAAVMVLIVQCYYMRTIWTLLAERRHNLKLALVVSMVICALVSCVCALVNVYIAIRDPGYPDIFAKAETSAIVQITTASVVDIFISATLTWVLNGGRSGVGYTEKLIRKLTVHVINRGMLTAVIQVMTLVMFVAFPKNAVYWSIFHFPGSKIYVNSLLAVLNARHYYAHGITADITTGLYLPTMQAAEFPLDTIDTVDSHYYESMPSGRRNPRTPGPSTSKLGKVAQC
;
A
#
# COMPACT_ATOMS: atom_id res chain seq x y z
N MET A 1 13.29 38.10 34.41
CA MET A 1 12.00 37.87 33.75
C MET A 1 12.14 36.61 32.90
N THR A 2 11.82 35.45 33.49
CA THR A 2 11.78 34.18 32.77
C THR A 2 10.72 34.31 31.68
N GLY A 3 11.14 34.26 30.42
CA GLY A 3 10.25 34.38 29.27
C GLY A 3 9.07 33.43 29.40
N LEU A 4 7.91 33.85 28.92
CA LEU A 4 6.70 33.05 28.85
C LEU A 4 7.08 31.67 28.25
N ASN A 5 7.11 30.63 29.08
CA ASN A 5 7.25 29.24 28.62
C ASN A 5 5.93 28.86 27.95
N LEU A 6 5.65 29.48 26.80
CA LEU A 6 4.68 28.93 25.89
C LEU A 6 5.28 27.58 25.45
N HIS A 7 4.63 26.48 25.84
CA HIS A 7 4.94 25.11 25.41
C HIS A 7 4.77 24.95 23.88
N LEU A 8 5.44 25.78 23.06
CA LEU A 8 5.47 25.71 21.59
C LEU A 8 6.20 24.45 21.12
N GLY A 9 7.21 24.01 21.88
CA GLY A 9 7.99 22.81 21.54
C GLY A 9 7.12 21.57 21.47
N ASP A 10 6.15 21.45 22.38
CA ASP A 10 5.32 20.25 22.50
C ASP A 10 4.42 20.10 21.26
N SER A 11 3.71 21.15 20.83
CA SER A 11 2.78 21.09 19.69
C SER A 11 3.43 21.37 18.33
N MET A 12 4.16 22.47 18.21
CA MET A 12 4.78 22.88 16.93
C MET A 12 6.00 22.03 16.60
N GLY A 13 6.79 21.66 17.61
CA GLY A 13 7.96 20.78 17.42
C GLY A 13 7.56 19.37 17.01
N ALA A 14 6.54 18.78 17.64
CA ALA A 14 6.01 17.47 17.27
C ALA A 14 5.51 17.43 15.81
N THR A 15 4.75 18.46 15.41
CA THR A 15 4.21 18.60 14.05
C THR A 15 5.34 18.74 13.02
N LEU A 16 6.35 19.56 13.31
CA LEU A 16 7.52 19.72 12.45
C LEU A 16 8.26 18.38 12.27
N ILE A 17 8.53 17.67 13.36
CA ILE A 17 9.22 16.37 13.31
C ILE A 17 8.42 15.36 12.49
N GLY A 18 7.10 15.28 12.71
CA GLY A 18 6.21 14.42 11.93
C GLY A 18 6.26 14.71 10.43
N VAL A 19 6.19 15.98 10.05
CA VAL A 19 6.28 16.39 8.64
C VAL A 19 7.67 16.13 8.06
N LEU A 20 8.76 16.29 8.81
CA LEU A 20 10.11 15.92 8.34
C LEU A 20 10.20 14.43 8.01
N PHE A 21 9.68 13.55 8.88
CA PHE A 21 9.59 12.12 8.56
C PHE A 21 8.71 11.87 7.33
N SER A 22 7.59 12.59 7.22
CA SER A 22 6.70 12.58 6.06
C SER A 22 7.47 12.87 4.76
N GLN A 23 8.34 13.90 4.74
CA GLN A 23 9.16 14.24 3.57
C GLN A 23 10.16 13.13 3.20
N LEU A 24 10.76 12.46 4.18
CA LEU A 24 11.67 11.34 3.93
C LEU A 24 10.95 10.20 3.21
N PHE A 25 9.76 9.82 3.68
CA PHE A 25 8.96 8.79 3.02
C PHE A 25 8.45 9.22 1.65
N TYR A 26 8.14 10.50 1.44
CA TYR A 26 7.78 11.00 0.12
C TYR A 26 8.96 10.88 -0.88
N GLY A 27 10.19 11.14 -0.42
CA GLY A 27 11.40 10.89 -1.21
C GLY A 27 11.51 9.41 -1.64
N CYS A 28 11.22 8.49 -0.72
CA CYS A 28 11.12 7.05 -1.04
C CYS A 28 10.00 6.75 -2.05
N THR A 29 8.81 7.35 -1.90
CA THR A 29 7.69 7.18 -2.83
C THR A 29 8.14 7.57 -4.24
N CYS A 30 8.75 8.75 -4.40
CA CYS A 30 9.23 9.23 -5.69
C CYS A 30 10.26 8.28 -6.31
N ALA A 31 11.24 7.81 -5.54
CA ALA A 31 12.22 6.85 -6.02
C ALA A 31 11.57 5.53 -6.48
N GLN A 32 10.60 5.02 -5.71
CA GLN A 32 9.87 3.80 -6.04
C GLN A 32 8.94 3.95 -7.25
N VAL A 33 8.28 5.10 -7.42
CA VAL A 33 7.44 5.41 -8.60
C VAL A 33 8.30 5.54 -9.85
N LEU A 34 9.44 6.25 -9.77
CA LEU A 34 10.37 6.37 -10.89
C LEU A 34 10.91 4.99 -11.33
N TYR A 35 11.30 4.16 -10.36
CA TYR A 35 11.71 2.78 -10.62
C TYR A 35 10.58 1.98 -11.31
N TYR A 36 9.35 2.13 -10.81
CA TYR A 36 8.17 1.47 -11.38
C TYR A 36 7.94 1.88 -12.84
N MET A 37 7.95 3.19 -13.12
CA MET A 37 7.72 3.73 -14.46
C MET A 37 8.77 3.26 -15.48
N TRP A 38 10.02 3.12 -15.03
CA TRP A 38 11.12 2.67 -15.88
C TRP A 38 10.99 1.18 -16.23
N HIS A 39 10.76 0.33 -15.24
CA HIS A 39 10.84 -1.13 -15.41
C HIS A 39 9.52 -1.78 -15.83
N TYR A 40 8.35 -1.18 -15.52
CA TYR A 40 7.03 -1.80 -15.73
C TYR A 40 6.20 -1.09 -16.80
N ARG A 41 6.80 -0.81 -17.97
CA ARG A 41 6.11 -0.12 -19.08
C ARG A 41 4.92 -0.90 -19.66
N LYS A 42 4.96 -2.23 -19.55
CA LYS A 42 3.95 -3.15 -20.11
C LYS A 42 2.86 -3.58 -19.11
N ASP A 43 2.88 -3.06 -17.88
CA ASP A 43 1.87 -3.42 -16.88
C ASP A 43 0.47 -2.92 -17.27
N ARG A 44 -0.56 -3.64 -16.79
CA ARG A 44 -1.98 -3.32 -17.04
C ARG A 44 -2.27 -1.86 -16.68
N SER A 45 -3.09 -1.22 -17.52
CA SER A 45 -3.48 0.19 -17.33
C SER A 45 -4.07 0.46 -15.94
N SER A 46 -4.85 -0.48 -15.39
CA SER A 46 -5.42 -0.36 -14.04
C SER A 46 -4.37 -0.22 -12.93
N LEU A 47 -3.26 -0.94 -13.00
CA LEU A 47 -2.19 -0.85 -12.00
C LEU A 47 -1.37 0.43 -12.17
N ARG A 48 -1.13 0.84 -13.42
CA ARG A 48 -0.48 2.12 -13.73
C ARG A 48 -1.32 3.31 -13.23
N SER A 49 -2.64 3.26 -13.43
CA SER A 49 -3.57 4.26 -12.89
C SER A 49 -3.56 4.28 -11.37
N LEU A 50 -3.53 3.12 -10.70
CA LEU A 50 -3.44 3.04 -9.24
C LEU A 50 -2.17 3.73 -8.72
N VAL A 51 -1.01 3.43 -9.31
CA VAL A 51 0.27 4.05 -8.93
C VAL A 51 0.24 5.56 -9.17
N ALA A 52 -0.29 6.00 -10.31
CA ALA A 52 -0.40 7.43 -10.63
C ALA A 52 -1.35 8.17 -9.67
N ILE A 53 -2.49 7.57 -9.31
CA ILE A 53 -3.45 8.15 -8.35
C ILE A 53 -2.80 8.29 -6.98
N LEU A 54 -2.18 7.22 -6.46
CA LEU A 54 -1.52 7.25 -5.16
C LEU A 54 -0.37 8.24 -5.11
N TRP A 55 0.46 8.31 -6.16
CA TRP A 55 1.54 9.29 -6.23
C TRP A 55 1.02 10.73 -6.30
N SER A 56 -0.07 10.96 -7.03
CA SER A 56 -0.71 12.29 -7.09
C SER A 56 -1.29 12.69 -5.74
N MET A 57 -2.00 11.79 -5.06
CA MET A 57 -2.53 12.01 -3.71
C MET A 57 -1.41 12.26 -2.69
N ASP A 58 -0.34 11.46 -2.73
CA ASP A 58 0.82 11.60 -1.83
C ASP A 58 1.54 12.94 -2.07
N THR A 59 1.62 13.39 -3.32
CA THR A 59 2.17 14.70 -3.69
C THR A 59 1.30 15.85 -3.16
N VAL A 60 -0.02 15.78 -3.31
CA VAL A 60 -0.93 16.78 -2.76
C VAL A 60 -0.85 16.81 -1.23
N ALA A 61 -0.84 15.65 -0.57
CA ALA A 61 -0.65 15.56 0.87
C ALA A 61 0.68 16.20 1.30
N THR A 62 1.78 15.92 0.59
CA THR A 62 3.09 16.54 0.85
C THR A 62 3.06 18.07 0.73
N ILE A 63 2.38 18.62 -0.28
CA ILE A 63 2.23 20.07 -0.44
C ILE A 63 1.43 20.65 0.73
N VAL A 64 0.36 19.97 1.17
CA VAL A 64 -0.44 20.38 2.32
C VAL A 64 0.39 20.32 3.61
N ASP A 65 1.18 19.27 3.84
CA ASP A 65 2.10 19.17 4.98
C ASP A 65 3.05 20.36 5.07
N ILE A 66 3.65 20.74 3.93
CA ILE A 66 4.57 21.89 3.84
C ILE A 66 3.82 23.20 4.14
N LYS A 67 2.59 23.36 3.62
CA LYS A 67 1.75 24.54 3.92
C LYS A 67 1.40 24.62 5.40
N ILE A 68 1.03 23.49 6.02
CA ILE A 68 0.74 23.39 7.46
C ILE A 68 1.95 23.89 8.24
N VAL A 69 3.13 23.32 8.02
CA VAL A 69 4.35 23.70 8.75
C VAL A 69 4.76 25.15 8.50
N TRP A 70 4.69 25.62 7.25
CA TRP A 70 4.99 27.02 6.93
C TRP A 70 4.06 28.00 7.66
N ARG A 71 2.76 27.68 7.71
CA ARG A 71 1.78 28.50 8.42
C ARG A 71 1.98 28.44 9.93
N TYR A 72 2.25 27.27 10.49
CA TYR A 72 2.52 27.09 11.92
C TYR A 72 3.81 27.79 12.38
N LEU A 73 4.91 27.67 11.62
CA LEU A 73 6.24 28.12 12.08
C LEU A 73 6.64 29.52 11.59
N VAL A 74 6.26 29.88 10.36
CA VAL A 74 6.72 31.11 9.71
C VAL A 74 5.63 32.17 9.73
N ALA A 75 4.47 31.88 9.14
CA ALA A 75 3.43 32.89 8.97
C ALA A 75 2.68 33.23 10.27
N GLY A 76 2.47 32.23 11.14
CA GLY A 76 1.86 32.37 12.46
C GLY A 76 2.86 32.74 13.55
N HIS A 77 4.13 33.01 13.21
CA HIS A 77 5.13 33.40 14.19
C HIS A 77 4.67 34.69 14.90
N ALA A 78 4.50 34.60 16.23
CA ALA A 78 3.94 35.65 17.10
C ALA A 78 2.44 35.98 16.95
N ASN A 79 1.63 35.20 16.21
CA ASN A 79 0.17 35.36 16.19
C ASN A 79 -0.59 34.04 16.43
N LEU A 80 -1.07 33.85 17.66
CA LEU A 80 -1.83 32.68 18.14
C LEU A 80 -3.31 32.64 17.67
N SER A 81 -3.77 33.59 16.85
CA SER A 81 -5.18 33.69 16.45
C SER A 81 -5.51 33.06 15.10
N GLY A 82 -4.52 32.51 14.38
CA GLY A 82 -4.70 31.92 13.04
C GLY A 82 -5.20 30.48 12.99
N HIS A 83 -5.68 29.91 14.10
CA HIS A 83 -6.02 28.49 14.20
C HIS A 83 -7.15 28.05 13.24
N ASP A 84 -8.12 28.91 12.92
CA ASP A 84 -9.27 28.55 12.07
C ASP A 84 -8.87 28.18 10.63
N VAL A 85 -7.88 28.87 10.06
CA VAL A 85 -7.37 28.59 8.69
C VAL A 85 -6.51 27.32 8.67
N LEU A 86 -5.96 26.95 9.82
CA LEU A 86 -5.03 25.84 10.03
C LEU A 86 -5.75 24.50 10.12
N PHE A 87 -6.95 24.48 10.71
CA PHE A 87 -7.85 23.33 10.69
C PHE A 87 -8.27 22.96 9.27
N GLY A 88 -8.43 23.93 8.38
CA GLY A 88 -8.76 23.68 6.98
C GLY A 88 -7.70 22.84 6.25
N ASP A 89 -6.43 23.25 6.31
CA ASP A 89 -5.33 22.49 5.68
C ASP A 89 -5.15 21.11 6.35
N THR A 90 -5.22 21.05 7.68
CA THR A 90 -5.08 19.79 8.45
C THR A 90 -6.20 18.80 8.10
N SER A 91 -7.44 19.28 7.92
CA SER A 91 -8.57 18.45 7.51
C SER A 91 -8.41 17.88 6.09
N ILE A 92 -7.82 18.64 5.17
CA ILE A 92 -7.52 18.16 3.81
C ILE A 92 -6.46 17.05 3.86
N GLU A 93 -5.39 17.26 4.62
CA GLU A 93 -4.34 16.25 4.84
C GLU A 93 -4.93 14.95 5.40
N TYR A 94 -5.68 15.05 6.49
CA TYR A 94 -6.29 13.90 7.16
C TYR A 94 -7.23 13.10 6.25
N SER A 95 -7.98 13.81 5.40
CA SER A 95 -8.87 13.21 4.40
C SER A 95 -8.08 12.46 3.32
N LEU A 96 -7.01 13.06 2.81
CA LEU A 96 -6.12 12.42 1.83
C LEU A 96 -5.46 11.18 2.43
N ALA A 97 -4.97 11.27 3.67
CA ALA A 97 -4.39 10.16 4.40
C ALA A 97 -5.37 8.99 4.53
N ALA A 98 -6.60 9.25 4.97
CA ALA A 98 -7.64 8.22 5.11
C ALA A 98 -7.97 7.53 3.78
N VAL A 99 -8.10 8.31 2.69
CA VAL A 99 -8.40 7.78 1.35
C VAL A 99 -7.23 6.95 0.81
N MET A 100 -5.98 7.41 0.98
CA MET A 100 -4.80 6.65 0.57
C MET A 100 -4.71 5.30 1.30
N VAL A 101 -4.92 5.29 2.61
CA VAL A 101 -4.94 4.06 3.42
C VAL A 101 -6.03 3.10 2.92
N LEU A 102 -7.25 3.60 2.68
CA LEU A 102 -8.35 2.79 2.16
C LEU A 102 -8.03 2.18 0.79
N ILE A 103 -7.48 2.97 -0.14
CA ILE A 103 -7.08 2.48 -1.48
C ILE A 103 -6.06 1.35 -1.36
N VAL A 104 -5.04 1.54 -0.50
CA VAL A 104 -3.99 0.54 -0.26
C VAL A 104 -4.57 -0.74 0.35
N GLN A 105 -5.44 -0.62 1.36
CA GLN A 105 -6.10 -1.76 1.99
C GLN A 105 -7.00 -2.52 0.99
N CYS A 106 -7.78 -1.80 0.18
CA CYS A 106 -8.59 -2.39 -0.90
C CYS A 106 -7.74 -3.17 -1.92
N TYR A 107 -6.55 -2.66 -2.27
CA TYR A 107 -5.63 -3.38 -3.14
C TYR A 107 -5.22 -4.72 -2.52
N TYR A 108 -4.80 -4.73 -1.25
CA TYR A 108 -4.42 -5.98 -0.58
C TYR A 108 -5.59 -6.94 -0.40
N MET A 109 -6.79 -6.45 -0.11
CA MET A 109 -7.99 -7.28 -0.06
C MET A 109 -8.30 -7.93 -1.42
N ARG A 110 -8.12 -7.18 -2.52
CA ARG A 110 -8.22 -7.74 -3.87
C ARG A 110 -7.15 -8.80 -4.12
N THR A 111 -5.91 -8.58 -3.68
CA THR A 111 -4.84 -9.58 -3.77
C THR A 111 -5.22 -10.85 -3.01
N ILE A 112 -5.74 -10.73 -1.78
CA ILE A 112 -6.24 -11.85 -0.99
C ILE A 112 -7.37 -12.56 -1.75
N TRP A 113 -8.34 -11.82 -2.29
CA TRP A 113 -9.46 -12.40 -3.04
C TRP A 113 -9.00 -13.24 -4.22
N THR A 114 -8.00 -12.77 -4.98
CA THR A 114 -7.49 -13.55 -6.12
C THR A 114 -6.66 -14.75 -5.67
N LEU A 115 -5.82 -14.60 -4.63
CA LEU A 115 -5.02 -15.73 -4.12
C LEU A 115 -5.86 -16.82 -3.45
N LEU A 116 -7.05 -16.49 -2.93
CA LEU A 116 -7.95 -17.45 -2.29
C LEU A 116 -8.89 -18.15 -3.27
N ALA A 117 -8.69 -17.99 -4.59
CA ALA A 117 -9.57 -18.52 -5.64
C ALA A 117 -9.81 -20.04 -5.57
N GLU A 118 -8.84 -20.83 -5.11
CA GLU A 118 -8.97 -22.30 -5.02
C GLU A 118 -9.61 -22.82 -3.72
N ARG A 119 -9.86 -21.95 -2.72
CA ARG A 119 -10.34 -22.37 -1.38
C ARG A 119 -11.86 -22.15 -1.22
N ARG A 120 -12.47 -22.79 -0.22
CA ARG A 120 -13.92 -22.74 0.06
C ARG A 120 -14.51 -21.32 -0.04
N HIS A 121 -15.41 -21.13 -1.00
CA HIS A 121 -16.03 -19.83 -1.35
C HIS A 121 -16.66 -19.08 -0.17
N ASN A 122 -17.32 -19.80 0.75
CA ASN A 122 -18.05 -19.17 1.85
C ASN A 122 -17.12 -18.53 2.91
N LEU A 123 -15.98 -19.19 3.21
CA LEU A 123 -14.99 -18.65 4.15
C LEU A 123 -14.27 -17.43 3.55
N LYS A 124 -13.95 -17.51 2.25
CA LYS A 124 -13.36 -16.41 1.48
C LYS A 124 -14.23 -15.15 1.53
N LEU A 125 -15.51 -15.29 1.23
CA LEU A 125 -16.44 -14.17 1.22
C LEU A 125 -16.56 -13.54 2.61
N ALA A 126 -16.74 -14.36 3.65
CA ALA A 126 -16.85 -13.88 5.03
C ALA A 126 -15.60 -13.09 5.47
N LEU A 127 -14.40 -13.61 5.17
CA LEU A 127 -13.14 -12.94 5.51
C LEU A 127 -13.00 -11.59 4.80
N VAL A 128 -13.17 -11.54 3.47
CA VAL A 128 -12.99 -10.31 2.71
C VAL A 128 -14.06 -9.27 3.06
N VAL A 129 -15.32 -9.68 3.22
CA VAL A 129 -16.39 -8.76 3.64
C VAL A 129 -16.11 -8.17 5.02
N SER A 130 -15.65 -8.98 5.98
CA SER A 130 -15.30 -8.47 7.32
C SER A 130 -14.18 -7.41 7.28
N MET A 131 -13.13 -7.65 6.49
CA MET A 131 -12.03 -6.69 6.32
C MET A 131 -12.50 -5.39 5.64
N VAL A 132 -13.34 -5.50 4.60
CA VAL A 132 -13.92 -4.33 3.91
C VAL A 132 -14.77 -3.49 4.87
N ILE A 133 -15.64 -4.13 5.66
CA ILE A 133 -16.47 -3.42 6.65
C ILE A 133 -15.59 -2.66 7.64
N CYS A 134 -14.57 -3.31 8.22
CA CYS A 134 -13.68 -2.64 9.17
C CYS A 134 -12.88 -1.49 8.54
N ALA A 135 -12.44 -1.63 7.28
CA ALA A 135 -11.75 -0.56 6.57
C ALA A 135 -12.67 0.64 6.26
N LEU A 136 -13.93 0.37 5.90
CA LEU A 136 -14.93 1.42 5.71
C LEU A 136 -15.26 2.12 7.02
N VAL A 137 -15.41 1.39 8.13
CA VAL A 137 -15.61 1.99 9.47
C VAL A 137 -14.45 2.91 9.82
N SER A 138 -13.21 2.46 9.62
CA SER A 138 -12.01 3.30 9.85
C SER A 138 -12.05 4.58 9.01
N CYS A 139 -12.38 4.48 7.72
CA CYS A 139 -12.45 5.64 6.83
C CYS A 139 -13.57 6.61 7.24
N VAL A 140 -14.75 6.09 7.59
CA VAL A 140 -15.88 6.91 8.05
C VAL A 140 -15.53 7.63 9.36
N CYS A 141 -14.93 6.95 10.34
CA CYS A 141 -14.49 7.60 11.58
C CYS A 141 -13.45 8.70 11.31
N ALA A 142 -12.55 8.51 10.33
CA ALA A 142 -11.62 9.54 9.91
C ALA A 142 -12.32 10.78 9.34
N LEU A 143 -13.33 10.59 8.48
CA LEU A 143 -14.11 11.69 7.91
C LEU A 143 -14.99 12.37 8.96
N VAL A 144 -15.49 11.63 9.96
CA VAL A 144 -16.19 12.21 11.12
C VAL A 144 -15.24 13.12 11.92
N ASN A 145 -13.99 12.71 12.13
CA ASN A 145 -12.99 13.55 12.80
C ASN A 145 -12.74 14.86 12.04
N VAL A 146 -12.63 14.77 10.72
CA VAL A 146 -12.53 15.95 9.83
C VAL A 146 -13.76 16.85 9.95
N TYR A 147 -14.96 16.26 9.95
CA TYR A 147 -16.20 17.02 10.08
C TYR A 147 -16.27 17.78 11.42
N ILE A 148 -15.90 17.12 12.53
CA ILE A 148 -15.84 17.75 13.87
C ILE A 148 -14.83 18.91 13.85
N ALA A 149 -13.64 18.71 13.27
CA ALA A 149 -12.60 19.72 13.21
C ALA A 149 -12.99 20.97 12.40
N ILE A 150 -13.81 20.81 11.35
CA ILE A 150 -14.29 21.94 10.53
C ILE A 150 -15.44 22.69 11.21
N ARG A 151 -16.34 21.98 11.91
CA ARG A 151 -17.54 22.56 12.53
C ARG A 151 -17.22 23.38 13.78
N ASP A 152 -16.36 22.85 14.64
CA ASP A 152 -16.08 23.40 15.96
C ASP A 152 -14.57 23.62 16.13
N PRO A 153 -13.94 24.64 15.50
CA PRO A 153 -12.47 24.84 15.53
C PRO A 153 -11.89 25.25 16.89
N GLY A 154 -12.57 24.97 18.00
CA GLY A 154 -12.11 25.28 19.36
C GLY A 154 -10.97 24.37 19.83
N TYR A 155 -9.74 24.89 19.82
CA TYR A 155 -8.59 24.21 20.43
C TYR A 155 -8.54 24.49 21.94
N PRO A 156 -8.40 23.47 22.82
CA PRO A 156 -8.15 22.04 22.54
C PRO A 156 -9.40 21.14 22.52
N ASP A 157 -10.60 21.69 22.76
CA ASP A 157 -11.85 20.93 22.93
C ASP A 157 -12.22 20.00 21.76
N ILE A 158 -11.78 20.32 20.54
CA ILE A 158 -11.90 19.44 19.36
C ILE A 158 -11.41 18.03 19.66
N PHE A 159 -10.26 17.90 20.30
CA PHE A 159 -9.64 16.59 20.53
C PHE A 159 -10.38 15.77 21.57
N ALA A 160 -11.07 16.41 22.51
CA ALA A 160 -11.97 15.73 23.43
C ALA A 160 -13.24 15.26 22.72
N LYS A 161 -13.82 16.11 21.84
CA LYS A 161 -15.00 15.75 21.04
C LYS A 161 -14.73 14.64 20.02
N ALA A 162 -13.54 14.64 19.43
CA ALA A 162 -13.11 13.65 18.43
C ALA A 162 -12.50 12.38 19.05
N GLU A 163 -12.32 12.30 20.37
CA GLU A 163 -11.57 11.24 21.04
C GLU A 163 -12.11 9.83 20.73
N THR A 164 -13.41 9.63 20.89
CA THR A 164 -14.06 8.34 20.63
C THR A 164 -13.92 7.92 19.17
N SER A 165 -14.13 8.84 18.24
CA SER A 165 -14.03 8.56 16.80
C SER A 165 -12.58 8.30 16.37
N ALA A 166 -11.61 9.03 16.93
CA ALA A 166 -10.19 8.81 16.70
C ALA A 166 -9.70 7.45 17.23
N ILE A 167 -10.10 7.06 18.45
CA ILE A 167 -9.74 5.75 19.01
C ILE A 167 -10.33 4.61 18.17
N VAL A 168 -11.60 4.72 17.77
CA VAL A 168 -12.25 3.72 16.92
C VAL A 168 -11.58 3.64 15.55
N GLN A 169 -11.26 4.78 14.93
CA GLN A 169 -10.51 4.83 13.67
C GLN A 169 -9.17 4.09 13.78
N ILE A 170 -8.31 4.46 14.73
CA ILE A 170 -6.97 3.88 14.84
C ILE A 170 -7.06 2.39 15.17
N THR A 171 -7.96 2.00 16.07
CA THR A 171 -8.13 0.60 16.47
C THR A 171 -8.63 -0.26 15.30
N THR A 172 -9.65 0.21 14.57
CA THR A 172 -10.19 -0.53 13.42
C THR A 172 -9.19 -0.62 12.27
N ALA A 173 -8.44 0.46 11.99
CA ALA A 173 -7.34 0.43 11.02
C ALA A 173 -6.25 -0.60 11.41
N SER A 174 -5.93 -0.71 12.70
CA SER A 174 -4.92 -1.65 13.20
C SER A 174 -5.38 -3.08 13.03
N VAL A 175 -6.63 -3.35 13.39
CA VAL A 175 -7.24 -4.68 13.22
C VAL A 175 -7.24 -5.08 11.74
N VAL A 176 -7.65 -4.20 10.83
CA VAL A 176 -7.63 -4.48 9.39
C VAL A 176 -6.23 -4.85 8.91
N ASP A 177 -5.21 -4.11 9.33
CA ASP A 177 -3.83 -4.37 8.92
C ASP A 177 -3.29 -5.69 9.45
N ILE A 178 -3.59 -6.03 10.70
CA ILE A 178 -3.23 -7.32 11.29
C ILE A 178 -3.92 -8.45 10.53
N PHE A 179 -5.21 -8.31 10.24
CA PHE A 179 -5.98 -9.30 9.48
C PHE A 179 -5.45 -9.47 8.06
N ILE A 180 -5.16 -8.38 7.34
CA ILE A 180 -4.57 -8.41 6.00
C ILE A 180 -3.21 -9.12 6.05
N SER A 181 -2.34 -8.74 7.00
CA SER A 181 -0.98 -9.27 7.10
C SER A 181 -0.98 -10.76 7.47
N ALA A 182 -1.81 -11.16 8.43
CA ALA A 182 -1.98 -12.55 8.83
C ALA A 182 -2.57 -13.40 7.71
N THR A 183 -3.62 -12.90 7.05
CA THR A 183 -4.27 -13.61 5.94
C THR A 183 -3.30 -13.76 4.77
N LEU A 184 -2.62 -12.69 4.36
CA LEU A 184 -1.68 -12.75 3.25
C LEU A 184 -0.50 -13.68 3.59
N THR A 185 0.00 -13.67 4.83
CA THR A 185 1.04 -14.62 5.28
C THR A 185 0.55 -16.08 5.23
N TRP A 186 -0.66 -16.35 5.70
CA TRP A 186 -1.25 -17.69 5.68
C TRP A 186 -1.45 -18.20 4.25
N VAL A 187 -1.98 -17.36 3.37
CA VAL A 187 -2.26 -17.68 1.98
C VAL A 187 -0.98 -17.91 1.19
N LEU A 188 0.02 -17.04 1.37
CA LEU A 188 1.33 -17.20 0.75
C LEU A 188 2.02 -18.51 1.19
N ASN A 189 1.95 -18.83 2.48
CA ASN A 189 2.50 -20.09 3.00
C ASN A 189 1.74 -21.34 2.50
N GLY A 190 0.45 -21.21 2.22
CA GLY A 190 -0.38 -22.28 1.66
C GLY A 190 -0.18 -22.51 0.16
N GLY A 191 0.25 -21.50 -0.59
CA GLY A 191 0.54 -21.57 -2.03
C GLY A 191 1.91 -22.18 -2.38
N ARG A 192 2.57 -22.86 -1.45
CA ARG A 192 3.86 -23.52 -1.68
C ARG A 192 3.64 -24.77 -2.55
N SER A 193 3.84 -24.63 -3.85
CA SER A 193 3.65 -25.68 -4.86
C SER A 193 4.76 -26.74 -4.89
N GLY A 194 5.76 -26.66 -4.01
CA GLY A 194 6.91 -27.59 -3.99
C GLY A 194 7.96 -27.33 -5.08
N VAL A 195 7.75 -26.32 -5.93
CA VAL A 195 8.73 -25.92 -6.94
C VAL A 195 9.68 -24.86 -6.38
N GLY A 196 10.97 -25.17 -6.36
CA GLY A 196 11.98 -24.39 -5.63
C GLY A 196 12.08 -22.90 -6.01
N TYR A 197 11.69 -22.50 -7.22
CA TYR A 197 11.68 -21.09 -7.65
C TYR A 197 10.50 -20.32 -7.02
N THR A 198 9.28 -20.89 -7.06
CA THR A 198 8.07 -20.30 -6.50
C THR A 198 8.21 -20.16 -5.00
N GLU A 199 8.85 -21.13 -4.34
CA GLU A 199 9.11 -21.07 -2.90
C GLU A 199 10.03 -19.91 -2.48
N LYS A 200 11.11 -19.63 -3.22
CA LYS A 200 12.02 -18.51 -2.92
C LYS A 200 11.30 -17.16 -3.05
N LEU A 201 10.46 -17.02 -4.08
CA LEU A 201 9.64 -15.83 -4.32
C LEU A 201 8.60 -15.64 -3.22
N ILE A 202 7.80 -16.68 -2.95
CA ILE A 202 6.79 -16.69 -1.89
C ILE A 202 7.44 -16.32 -0.55
N ARG A 203 8.57 -16.94 -0.20
CA ARG A 203 9.26 -16.65 1.07
C ARG A 203 9.67 -15.18 1.19
N LYS A 204 10.22 -14.58 0.13
CA LYS A 204 10.61 -13.15 0.16
C LYS A 204 9.39 -12.22 0.22
N LEU A 205 8.32 -12.54 -0.51
CA LEU A 205 7.05 -11.79 -0.44
C LEU A 205 6.43 -11.89 0.96
N THR A 206 6.43 -13.07 1.57
CA THR A 206 5.97 -13.27 2.95
C THR A 206 6.76 -12.41 3.93
N VAL A 207 8.09 -12.38 3.83
CA VAL A 207 8.93 -11.51 4.68
C VAL A 207 8.58 -10.03 4.48
N HIS A 208 8.37 -9.61 3.23
CA HIS A 208 8.01 -8.22 2.95
C HIS A 208 6.63 -7.86 3.54
N VAL A 209 5.65 -8.75 3.42
CA VAL A 209 4.30 -8.59 3.99
C VAL A 209 4.35 -8.52 5.52
N ILE A 210 5.13 -9.38 6.17
CA ILE A 210 5.33 -9.37 7.62
C ILE A 210 5.99 -8.06 8.05
N ASN A 211 7.09 -7.66 7.40
CA ASN A 211 7.81 -6.43 7.74
C ASN A 211 6.92 -5.19 7.59
N ARG A 212 6.12 -5.12 6.51
CA ARG A 212 5.11 -4.09 6.33
C ARG A 212 4.10 -4.09 7.47
N GLY A 213 3.48 -5.25 7.75
CA GLY A 213 2.42 -5.37 8.75
C GLY A 213 2.89 -5.00 10.14
N MET A 214 4.12 -5.38 10.49
CA MET A 214 4.77 -4.96 11.74
C MET A 214 5.02 -3.45 11.76
N LEU A 215 5.53 -2.88 10.67
CA LEU A 215 5.81 -1.44 10.58
C LEU A 215 4.53 -0.62 10.75
N THR A 216 3.46 -0.95 10.04
CA THR A 216 2.19 -0.21 10.16
C THR A 216 1.55 -0.40 11.52
N ALA A 217 1.60 -1.61 12.11
CA ALA A 217 1.11 -1.86 13.46
C ALA A 217 1.87 -1.03 14.52
N VAL A 218 3.21 -0.97 14.46
CA VAL A 218 4.02 -0.16 15.38
C VAL A 218 3.62 1.32 15.29
N ILE A 219 3.47 1.85 14.08
CA ILE A 219 3.11 3.25 13.87
C ILE A 219 1.71 3.56 14.41
N GLN A 220 0.75 2.68 14.18
CA GLN A 220 -0.60 2.88 14.69
C GLN A 220 -0.66 2.78 16.22
N VAL A 221 0.05 1.82 16.84
CA VAL A 221 0.17 1.71 18.30
C VAL A 221 0.82 2.96 18.88
N MET A 222 1.91 3.45 18.29
CA MET A 222 2.56 4.68 18.73
C MET A 222 1.63 5.89 18.59
N THR A 223 0.89 6.00 17.48
CA THR A 223 -0.10 7.07 17.29
C THR A 223 -1.18 7.01 18.37
N LEU A 224 -1.72 5.82 18.68
CA LEU A 224 -2.74 5.63 19.71
C LEU A 224 -2.22 5.95 21.11
N VAL A 225 -1.05 5.43 21.47
CA VAL A 225 -0.41 5.66 22.77
C VAL A 225 -0.14 7.15 22.95
N MET A 226 0.42 7.82 21.95
CA MET A 226 0.69 9.26 22.02
C MET A 226 -0.61 10.09 22.11
N PHE A 227 -1.70 9.62 21.49
CA PHE A 227 -3.00 10.31 21.54
C PHE A 227 -3.71 10.18 22.90
N VAL A 228 -3.55 9.04 23.58
CA VAL A 228 -4.22 8.75 24.86
C VAL A 228 -3.36 9.15 26.06
N ALA A 229 -2.05 8.94 26.01
CA ALA A 229 -1.17 9.11 27.16
C ALA A 229 -0.79 10.58 27.43
N PHE A 230 -0.86 11.45 26.42
CA PHE A 230 -0.41 12.84 26.54
C PHE A 230 -1.58 13.83 26.47
N PRO A 231 -1.45 15.01 27.12
CA PRO A 231 -2.45 16.05 27.05
C PRO A 231 -2.67 16.48 25.60
N LYS A 232 -3.95 16.66 25.22
CA LYS A 232 -4.34 16.94 23.83
C LYS A 232 -3.68 18.21 23.24
N ASN A 233 -3.24 19.12 24.11
CA ASN A 233 -2.52 20.33 23.72
C ASN A 233 -1.16 20.03 23.06
N ALA A 234 -0.51 18.93 23.43
CA ALA A 234 0.85 18.64 22.95
C ALA A 234 0.89 17.97 21.57
N VAL A 235 -0.23 17.49 21.03
CA VAL A 235 -0.34 16.93 19.65
C VAL A 235 0.77 15.92 19.26
N TYR A 236 1.37 15.19 20.22
CA TYR A 236 2.49 14.27 19.96
C TYR A 236 2.15 13.12 19.00
N TRP A 237 0.87 12.78 18.88
CA TRP A 237 0.36 11.80 17.92
C TRP A 237 0.68 12.19 16.46
N SER A 238 0.88 13.49 16.16
CA SER A 238 1.19 13.98 14.81
C SER A 238 2.52 13.45 14.28
N ILE A 239 3.49 13.16 15.16
CA ILE A 239 4.82 12.63 14.81
C ILE A 239 4.69 11.34 13.99
N PHE A 240 3.75 10.48 14.38
CA PHE A 240 3.53 9.18 13.73
C PHE A 240 2.41 9.22 12.69
N HIS A 241 1.50 10.18 12.80
CA HIS A 241 0.37 10.31 11.89
C HIS A 241 0.80 10.73 10.47
N PHE A 242 1.51 11.86 10.33
CA PHE A 242 1.95 12.39 9.03
C PHE A 242 2.70 11.37 8.16
N PRO A 243 3.74 10.67 8.66
CA PRO A 243 4.42 9.65 7.85
C PRO A 243 3.57 8.40 7.62
N GLY A 244 2.53 8.16 8.42
CA GLY A 244 1.72 6.95 8.39
C GLY A 244 1.16 6.65 7.01
N SER A 245 0.44 7.59 6.40
CA SER A 245 -0.18 7.40 5.07
C SER A 245 0.85 7.11 3.97
N LYS A 246 2.00 7.78 4.02
CA LYS A 246 3.12 7.58 3.08
C LYS A 246 3.76 6.22 3.21
N ILE A 247 3.80 5.66 4.43
CA ILE A 247 4.30 4.31 4.67
C ILE A 247 3.37 3.26 4.07
N TYR A 248 2.06 3.48 4.06
CA TYR A 248 1.13 2.61 3.32
C TYR A 248 1.43 2.61 1.82
N VAL A 249 1.59 3.80 1.24
CA VAL A 249 1.90 3.96 -0.19
C VAL A 249 3.24 3.30 -0.55
N ASN A 250 4.30 3.60 0.22
CA ASN A 250 5.62 3.00 0.05
C ASN A 250 5.59 1.48 0.19
N SER A 251 4.81 0.94 1.13
CA SER A 251 4.73 -0.50 1.31
C SER A 251 4.04 -1.18 0.13
N LEU A 252 3.00 -0.56 -0.43
CA LEU A 252 2.36 -1.06 -1.64
C LEU A 252 3.32 -1.02 -2.84
N LEU A 253 3.95 0.13 -3.07
CA LEU A 253 4.91 0.31 -4.16
C LEU A 253 6.11 -0.64 -4.03
N ALA A 254 6.58 -0.92 -2.82
CA ALA A 254 7.64 -1.89 -2.60
C ALA A 254 7.22 -3.32 -2.99
N VAL A 255 5.99 -3.75 -2.66
CA VAL A 255 5.44 -5.03 -3.14
C VAL A 255 5.39 -5.06 -4.68
N LEU A 256 4.92 -3.97 -5.30
CA LEU A 256 4.84 -3.88 -6.76
C LEU A 256 6.22 -3.91 -7.42
N ASN A 257 7.20 -3.22 -6.85
CA ASN A 257 8.55 -3.11 -7.38
C ASN A 257 9.39 -4.37 -7.14
N ALA A 258 9.07 -5.16 -6.13
CA ALA A 258 9.76 -6.40 -5.85
C ALA A 258 9.63 -7.40 -7.02
N ARG A 259 8.53 -7.36 -7.80
CA ARG A 259 8.26 -8.25 -8.94
C ARG A 259 9.42 -8.36 -9.95
N HIS A 260 10.11 -7.25 -10.22
CA HIS A 260 11.19 -7.16 -11.21
C HIS A 260 12.49 -7.83 -10.75
N TYR A 261 12.86 -7.64 -9.47
CA TYR A 261 14.00 -8.33 -8.86
C TYR A 261 13.82 -9.86 -8.92
N TYR A 262 12.57 -10.31 -8.91
CA TYR A 262 12.23 -11.71 -8.99
C TYR A 262 12.18 -12.23 -10.42
N ALA A 263 11.80 -11.41 -11.41
CA ALA A 263 11.88 -11.75 -12.83
C ALA A 263 13.33 -11.88 -13.34
N HIS A 264 14.28 -11.08 -12.83
CA HIS A 264 15.69 -11.12 -13.27
C HIS A 264 16.53 -12.19 -12.57
N GLY A 265 16.17 -12.61 -11.35
CA GLY A 265 16.77 -13.79 -10.73
C GLY A 265 16.46 -15.09 -11.50
N ILE A 266 15.36 -15.11 -12.25
CA ILE A 266 14.93 -16.23 -13.09
C ILE A 266 15.83 -16.39 -14.33
N THR A 267 16.22 -15.29 -14.99
CA THR A 267 17.07 -15.34 -16.20
C THR A 267 18.52 -15.71 -15.93
N ALA A 268 19.05 -15.37 -14.74
CA ALA A 268 20.40 -15.76 -14.33
C ALA A 268 20.53 -17.27 -14.06
N ASP A 269 19.49 -17.93 -13.51
CA ASP A 269 19.48 -19.39 -13.33
C ASP A 269 19.21 -20.15 -14.66
N ILE A 270 18.48 -19.55 -15.60
CA ILE A 270 18.27 -20.12 -16.95
C ILE A 270 19.57 -20.14 -17.76
N THR A 271 20.44 -19.14 -17.59
CA THR A 271 21.76 -19.10 -18.25
C THR A 271 22.73 -20.16 -17.72
N THR A 272 22.47 -20.75 -16.54
CA THR A 272 23.23 -21.89 -16.00
C THR A 272 22.77 -23.28 -16.49
N GLY A 273 21.86 -23.36 -17.47
CA GLY A 273 21.66 -24.57 -18.28
C GLY A 273 20.73 -25.65 -17.70
N LEU A 274 19.87 -25.32 -16.74
CA LEU A 274 18.84 -26.26 -16.26
C LEU A 274 17.54 -26.06 -17.06
N TYR A 275 17.26 -26.97 -17.99
CA TYR A 275 15.98 -26.99 -18.72
C TYR A 275 14.83 -27.32 -17.75
N LEU A 276 13.93 -26.37 -17.53
CA LEU A 276 12.66 -26.60 -16.82
C LEU A 276 11.51 -26.68 -17.83
N PRO A 277 10.59 -27.65 -17.69
CA PRO A 277 9.46 -27.80 -18.58
C PRO A 277 8.50 -26.62 -18.36
N THR A 278 8.17 -25.96 -19.46
CA THR A 278 7.17 -24.89 -19.56
C THR A 278 5.81 -25.44 -19.13
N MET A 279 5.39 -25.23 -17.88
CA MET A 279 3.99 -25.41 -17.48
C MET A 279 3.53 -24.30 -16.53
N GLN A 280 2.62 -23.50 -17.09
CA GLN A 280 1.65 -22.57 -16.52
C GLN A 280 1.97 -21.89 -15.19
N ALA A 281 2.40 -20.64 -15.32
CA ALA A 281 2.30 -19.57 -14.33
C ALA A 281 0.83 -19.12 -14.08
N ALA A 282 -0.07 -20.08 -13.88
CA ALA A 282 -1.44 -19.80 -13.47
C ALA A 282 -1.50 -19.79 -11.93
N GLU A 283 -2.14 -18.75 -11.39
CA GLU A 283 -2.62 -18.64 -9.99
C GLU A 283 -1.70 -17.99 -8.94
N PHE A 284 -0.98 -16.94 -9.35
CA PHE A 284 -0.88 -15.74 -8.52
C PHE A 284 -1.60 -14.61 -9.26
N PRO A 285 -2.15 -13.55 -8.60
CA PRO A 285 -2.47 -12.28 -9.24
C PRO A 285 -1.19 -11.53 -9.67
N LEU A 286 -0.27 -12.24 -10.32
CA LEU A 286 0.83 -11.74 -11.13
C LEU A 286 0.43 -11.92 -12.59
N ASP A 287 -0.67 -11.25 -12.93
CA ASP A 287 -1.43 -11.30 -14.18
C ASP A 287 -0.67 -10.65 -15.38
N THR A 288 0.67 -10.71 -15.34
CA THR A 288 1.62 -9.96 -16.17
C THR A 288 2.88 -10.75 -16.57
N ILE A 289 3.05 -12.00 -16.12
CA ILE A 289 4.20 -12.84 -16.51
C ILE A 289 4.04 -13.40 -17.94
N ASP A 290 2.84 -13.37 -18.52
CA ASP A 290 2.57 -13.91 -19.88
C ASP A 290 3.23 -13.14 -21.04
N THR A 291 3.88 -11.99 -20.77
CA THR A 291 4.49 -11.18 -21.84
C THR A 291 5.97 -11.46 -22.10
N VAL A 292 6.59 -12.36 -21.32
CA VAL A 292 7.99 -12.74 -21.51
C VAL A 292 8.13 -13.97 -22.43
N ASP A 293 7.17 -14.89 -22.40
CA ASP A 293 7.28 -16.17 -23.12
C ASP A 293 7.06 -16.07 -24.64
N SER A 294 6.33 -15.06 -25.15
CA SER A 294 6.07 -14.99 -26.60
C SER A 294 7.32 -14.60 -27.41
N HIS A 295 8.25 -13.83 -26.83
CA HIS A 295 9.40 -13.29 -27.54
C HIS A 295 10.57 -14.29 -27.66
N TYR A 296 10.61 -15.31 -26.80
CA TYR A 296 11.68 -16.31 -26.81
C TYR A 296 11.46 -17.38 -27.89
N TYR A 297 10.21 -17.69 -28.22
CA TYR A 297 9.88 -18.64 -29.29
C TYR A 297 10.00 -18.03 -30.69
N GLU A 298 9.79 -16.72 -30.86
CA GLU A 298 9.89 -16.05 -32.16
C GLU A 298 11.33 -15.69 -32.57
N SER A 299 12.28 -15.68 -31.64
CA SER A 299 13.67 -15.24 -31.90
C SER A 299 14.67 -16.39 -32.08
N MET A 300 14.24 -17.65 -32.09
CA MET A 300 15.14 -18.76 -32.39
C MET A 300 15.56 -18.79 -33.87
N PRO A 301 16.88 -18.84 -34.18
CA PRO A 301 17.36 -19.06 -35.53
C PRO A 301 16.85 -20.40 -36.07
N SER A 302 16.39 -20.40 -37.31
CA SER A 302 15.75 -21.53 -38.03
C SER A 302 16.63 -22.78 -38.23
N GLY A 303 17.84 -22.83 -37.67
CA GLY A 303 18.82 -23.91 -37.83
C GLY A 303 18.87 -24.96 -36.71
N ARG A 304 18.05 -24.86 -35.64
CA ARG A 304 17.98 -25.87 -34.57
C ARG A 304 16.55 -26.37 -34.34
N ARG A 305 15.84 -26.77 -35.40
CA ARG A 305 14.67 -27.66 -35.27
C ARG A 305 15.18 -29.09 -35.18
N ASN A 306 15.31 -29.63 -33.97
CA ASN A 306 15.53 -31.07 -33.79
C ASN A 306 14.21 -31.80 -34.08
N PRO A 307 14.14 -32.72 -35.05
CA PRO A 307 12.90 -33.36 -35.46
C PRO A 307 12.56 -34.49 -34.49
N ARG A 308 11.88 -34.19 -33.38
CA ARG A 308 11.29 -35.21 -32.49
C ARG A 308 10.27 -34.60 -31.52
N THR A 309 9.24 -33.98 -32.07
CA THR A 309 7.95 -33.83 -31.38
C THR A 309 6.85 -34.15 -32.39
N PRO A 310 5.93 -35.10 -32.11
CA PRO A 310 4.80 -35.34 -32.99
C PRO A 310 3.91 -34.10 -32.96
N GLY A 311 3.75 -33.44 -34.11
CA GLY A 311 2.73 -32.41 -34.26
C GLY A 311 1.33 -33.01 -34.14
N PRO A 312 0.30 -32.20 -33.81
CA PRO A 312 -1.07 -32.65 -33.80
C PRO A 312 -1.45 -33.05 -35.24
N SER A 313 -1.83 -34.32 -35.40
CA SER A 313 -2.29 -34.86 -36.68
C SER A 313 -3.54 -34.12 -37.14
N THR A 314 -3.40 -33.29 -38.17
CA THR A 314 -4.51 -32.89 -39.02
C THR A 314 -4.88 -34.07 -39.93
N SER A 315 -5.84 -34.89 -39.54
CA SER A 315 -6.49 -35.83 -40.47
C SER A 315 -7.58 -35.08 -41.25
N LYS A 316 -7.25 -34.63 -42.46
CA LYS A 316 -8.25 -34.38 -43.52
C LYS A 316 -8.39 -35.65 -44.36
N LEU A 317 -9.49 -36.36 -44.19
CA LEU A 317 -10.23 -37.06 -45.24
C LEU A 317 -11.69 -36.58 -45.07
N GLY A 318 -12.45 -36.13 -46.06
CA GLY A 318 -12.32 -36.29 -47.50
C GLY A 318 -13.57 -36.95 -48.09
N LYS A 319 -14.72 -36.25 -48.03
CA LYS A 319 -15.93 -36.34 -48.90
C LYS A 319 -16.79 -37.63 -48.90
N VAL A 320 -18.01 -37.42 -49.44
CA VAL A 320 -19.11 -38.33 -49.87
C VAL A 320 -20.22 -38.47 -48.80
N ALA A 321 -21.53 -38.30 -49.02
CA ALA A 321 -22.43 -37.71 -50.02
C ALA A 321 -23.87 -37.89 -49.44
N GLN A 322 -24.82 -37.06 -49.90
CA GLN A 322 -26.28 -37.29 -50.06
C GLN A 322 -26.99 -38.33 -49.16
N CYS A 323 -27.94 -37.89 -48.32
CA CYS A 323 -29.39 -37.76 -48.54
C CYS A 323 -30.05 -37.24 -47.25
#